data_AF-A0A3Q0G6I2-F1
#
_entry.id   AF-A0A3Q0G6I2-F1
#
_cell.length_a   1.000
_cell.length_b   1.000
_cell.length_c   1.000
_cell.angle_alpha   90.00
_cell.angle_beta   90.00
_cell.angle_gamma   90.00
#
_symmetry.space_group_name_H-M   'P 1'
#
loop_
_entity.id
_entity.type
_entity.pdbx_description
1 polymer ?
#
loop_
_entity_poly.entity_id
_entity_poly.type
_entity_poly.pdbx_seq_one_letter_code
_entity_poly.pdbx_strand_id
1 'polypeptide(L)'
;MYLGQCTKDMVRWPRPASPPVLKLEVFYNSEYSMPSTHAMSGTAIPLALVLLSYGRWQDVIVGVLYAILILVVFHPAVDLIDNFNLTYKYAPLIIISLHLALGIFSFTLDTWSTSRGDTAQILGCGAGIACGSHVNYMLGLTVDPSPDALPLAFSPFTVTLFGKAILRLLIGVVCLLLTKIAMKKVTIPLACKLFCIPCDNIRQARQRMEVELPYRYITYGMVGFSLMFFVPCLFLLIGLS
;
A
#
# COMPACT_ATOMS: atom_id res chain seq x y z
N MET A 1 8.92 0.47 -2.84
CA MET A 1 8.30 1.77 -3.19
C MET A 1 8.67 2.88 -2.22
N TYR A 2 8.44 2.73 -0.92
CA TYR A 2 8.76 3.77 0.08
C TYR A 2 10.20 4.29 0.00
N LEU A 3 11.20 3.40 0.00
CA LEU A 3 12.61 3.78 -0.12
C LEU A 3 12.88 4.57 -1.42
N GLY A 4 12.28 4.17 -2.54
CA GLY A 4 12.41 4.90 -3.80
C GLY A 4 11.77 6.29 -3.76
N GLN A 5 10.63 6.45 -3.08
CA GLN A 5 10.01 7.77 -2.87
C GLN A 5 10.88 8.67 -1.98
N CYS A 6 11.40 8.13 -0.87
CA CYS A 6 12.35 8.87 -0.03
C CYS A 6 13.58 9.30 -0.84
N THR A 7 14.13 8.43 -1.70
CA THR A 7 15.27 8.78 -2.55
C THR A 7 14.91 9.83 -3.60
N LYS A 8 13.70 9.79 -4.18
CA LYS A 8 13.21 10.83 -5.10
C LYS A 8 13.18 12.20 -4.43
N ASP A 9 12.68 12.26 -3.20
CA ASP A 9 12.65 13.49 -2.40
C ASP A 9 14.04 14.04 -2.11
N MET A 10 15.06 13.19 -2.07
CA MET A 10 16.45 13.56 -1.84
C MET A 10 17.15 14.05 -3.10
N VAL A 11 17.00 13.31 -4.21
CA VAL A 11 17.71 13.58 -5.46
C VAL A 11 17.05 14.74 -6.22
N ARG A 12 15.72 14.87 -6.13
CA ARG A 12 14.93 15.94 -6.76
C ARG A 12 15.27 16.18 -8.22
N TRP A 13 15.53 15.09 -8.95
CA TRP A 13 15.90 15.15 -10.35
C TRP A 13 14.67 15.50 -11.20
N PRO A 14 14.68 16.60 -11.97
CA PRO A 14 13.54 17.01 -12.79
C PRO A 14 13.26 15.98 -13.90
N ARG A 15 12.00 15.85 -14.33
CA ARG A 15 11.70 15.03 -15.51
C ARG A 15 12.48 15.57 -16.74
N PRO A 16 13.01 14.69 -17.62
CA PRO A 16 13.68 15.14 -18.83
C PRO A 16 12.74 15.98 -19.71
N ALA A 17 13.30 17.03 -20.34
CA ALA A 17 12.58 17.83 -21.31
C ALA A 17 12.24 16.97 -22.54
N SER A 18 11.05 17.16 -23.11
CA SER A 18 10.56 16.35 -24.23
C SER A 18 10.13 17.12 -25.50
N PRO A 19 10.78 18.21 -25.94
CA PRO A 19 10.59 18.63 -27.34
C PRO A 19 11.29 17.61 -28.27
N PRO A 20 10.70 17.09 -29.37
CA PRO A 20 9.45 17.48 -30.06
C PRO A 20 8.23 16.57 -29.81
N VAL A 21 8.21 15.75 -28.76
CA VAL A 21 7.18 14.70 -28.57
C VAL A 21 6.11 15.17 -27.59
N LEU A 22 4.84 15.05 -27.99
CA LEU A 22 3.69 15.34 -27.13
C LEU A 22 3.66 14.38 -25.92
N LYS A 23 3.62 14.92 -24.70
CA LYS A 23 3.41 14.13 -23.48
C LYS A 23 1.95 13.73 -23.38
N LEU A 24 1.66 12.43 -23.50
CA LEU A 24 0.32 11.88 -23.29
C LEU A 24 -0.08 11.92 -21.80
N GLU A 25 0.88 11.70 -20.91
CA GLU A 25 0.66 11.58 -19.47
C GLU A 25 1.34 12.76 -18.75
N VAL A 26 0.64 13.88 -18.69
CA VAL A 26 1.17 15.15 -18.16
C VAL A 26 1.35 15.09 -16.64
N PHE A 27 0.58 14.24 -15.95
CA PHE A 27 0.65 14.06 -14.50
C PHE A 27 2.04 13.61 -14.03
N TYR A 28 2.82 12.87 -14.82
CA TYR A 28 4.18 12.48 -14.42
C TYR A 28 5.16 13.65 -14.23
N ASN A 29 4.82 14.85 -14.68
CA ASN A 29 5.61 16.04 -14.40
C ASN A 29 5.53 16.47 -12.93
N SER A 30 4.48 16.05 -12.19
CA SER A 30 4.28 16.34 -10.78
C SER A 30 5.15 15.51 -9.84
N GLU A 31 5.96 14.60 -10.37
CA GLU A 31 6.90 13.80 -9.59
C GLU A 31 8.34 13.89 -10.12
N TYR A 32 9.30 13.76 -9.22
CA TYR A 32 10.71 13.69 -9.59
C TYR A 32 11.02 12.40 -10.38
N SER A 33 11.99 12.50 -11.28
CA SER A 33 12.32 11.45 -12.25
C SER A 33 13.12 10.30 -11.66
N MET A 34 14.09 10.60 -10.79
CA MET A 34 15.08 9.63 -10.31
C MET A 34 15.09 9.47 -8.79
N PRO A 35 15.32 8.24 -8.29
CA PRO A 35 15.34 6.97 -9.04
C PRO A 35 13.93 6.57 -9.48
N SER A 36 13.83 5.84 -10.59
CA SER A 36 12.53 5.32 -11.05
C SER A 36 12.03 4.25 -10.07
N THR A 37 10.98 4.57 -9.32
CA THR A 37 10.29 3.64 -8.42
C THR A 37 9.76 2.43 -9.16
N HIS A 38 9.23 2.62 -10.37
CA HIS A 38 8.77 1.58 -11.28
C HIS A 38 9.92 0.66 -11.73
N ALA A 39 11.08 1.22 -12.09
CA ALA A 39 12.24 0.41 -12.45
C ALA A 39 12.81 -0.35 -11.25
N MET A 40 12.82 0.26 -10.07
CA MET A 40 13.24 -0.40 -8.83
C MET A 40 12.32 -1.57 -8.48
N SER A 41 11.00 -1.38 -8.48
CA SER A 41 10.06 -2.49 -8.25
C SER A 41 10.11 -3.52 -9.38
N GLY A 42 10.22 -3.06 -10.63
CA GLY A 42 10.29 -3.89 -11.83
C GLY A 42 11.56 -4.73 -11.93
N THR A 43 12.63 -4.40 -11.20
CA THR A 43 13.83 -5.24 -11.08
C THR A 43 13.82 -6.07 -9.80
N ALA A 44 13.53 -5.45 -8.65
CA ALA A 44 13.58 -6.12 -7.36
C ALA A 44 12.53 -7.25 -7.21
N ILE A 45 11.30 -7.03 -7.69
CA ILE A 45 10.22 -8.02 -7.55
C ILE A 45 10.51 -9.25 -8.42
N PRO A 46 10.83 -9.14 -9.73
CA PRO A 46 11.17 -10.31 -10.53
C PRO A 46 12.43 -11.03 -10.04
N LEU A 47 13.46 -10.30 -9.60
CA LEU A 47 14.67 -10.94 -9.06
C LEU A 47 14.36 -11.73 -7.78
N ALA A 48 13.56 -11.17 -6.87
CA ALA A 48 13.11 -11.87 -5.67
C ALA A 48 12.26 -13.10 -6.03
N LEU A 49 11.37 -13.00 -7.02
CA LEU A 49 10.59 -14.13 -7.51
C LEU A 49 11.49 -15.24 -8.05
N VAL A 50 12.49 -14.90 -8.87
CA VAL A 50 13.46 -15.85 -9.43
C VAL A 50 14.26 -16.54 -8.32
N LEU A 51 14.77 -15.78 -7.34
CA LEU A 51 15.56 -16.30 -6.25
C LEU A 51 14.75 -17.22 -5.32
N LEU A 52 13.53 -16.80 -4.95
CA LEU A 52 12.66 -17.56 -4.04
C LEU A 52 12.03 -18.79 -4.71
N SER A 53 11.96 -18.81 -6.04
CA SER A 53 11.32 -19.89 -6.81
C SER A 53 12.33 -20.75 -7.57
N TYR A 54 13.61 -20.67 -7.23
CA TYR A 54 14.64 -21.50 -7.82
C TYR A 54 14.28 -22.99 -7.67
N GLY A 55 14.09 -23.69 -8.79
CA GLY A 55 13.63 -25.08 -8.81
C GLY A 55 12.10 -25.29 -8.85
N ARG A 56 11.30 -24.22 -8.89
CA ARG A 56 9.81 -24.25 -8.94
C ARG A 56 9.25 -23.32 -10.03
N TRP A 57 9.86 -23.34 -11.22
CA TRP A 57 9.56 -22.40 -12.31
C TRP A 57 8.12 -22.49 -12.84
N GLN A 58 7.49 -23.66 -12.77
CA GLN A 58 6.11 -23.86 -13.21
C GLN A 58 5.13 -22.99 -12.42
N ASP A 59 5.29 -22.91 -11.09
CA ASP A 59 4.46 -22.10 -10.21
C ASP A 59 4.55 -20.61 -10.56
N VAL A 60 5.76 -20.14 -10.91
CA VAL A 60 6.01 -18.74 -11.31
C VAL A 60 5.32 -18.42 -12.62
N ILE A 61 5.46 -19.29 -13.63
CA ILE A 61 4.89 -19.06 -14.95
C ILE A 61 3.36 -18.97 -14.85
N VAL A 62 2.73 -19.92 -14.15
CA VAL A 62 1.27 -19.92 -13.96
C VAL A 62 0.83 -18.66 -13.19
N GLY A 63 1.54 -18.29 -12.13
CA GLY A 63 1.24 -17.09 -11.36
C GLY A 63 1.34 -15.81 -12.18
N VAL A 64 2.37 -15.67 -13.03
CA VAL A 64 2.54 -14.52 -13.92
C VAL A 64 1.43 -14.48 -14.98
N LEU A 65 1.09 -15.61 -15.61
CA LEU A 65 0.01 -15.67 -16.59
C LEU A 65 -1.34 -15.28 -15.96
N TYR A 66 -1.61 -15.73 -14.74
CA TYR A 66 -2.83 -15.38 -14.02
C TYR A 66 -2.87 -13.89 -13.66
N ALA A 67 -1.74 -13.32 -13.25
CA ALA A 67 -1.63 -11.87 -13.00
C ALA A 67 -1.86 -11.05 -14.28
N ILE A 68 -1.30 -11.46 -15.41
CA ILE A 68 -1.53 -10.82 -16.71
C ILE A 68 -3.02 -10.88 -17.08
N LEU A 69 -3.66 -12.04 -16.91
CA LEU A 69 -5.08 -12.20 -17.19
C LEU A 69 -5.94 -11.24 -16.35
N ILE A 70 -5.68 -11.17 -15.04
CA ILE A 70 -6.37 -10.22 -14.15
C ILE A 70 -6.15 -8.79 -14.63
N LEU A 71 -4.92 -8.39 -14.93
CA LEU A 71 -4.63 -7.04 -15.40
C LEU A 71 -5.37 -6.71 -16.69
N VAL A 72 -5.36 -7.59 -17.68
CA VAL A 72 -6.08 -7.37 -18.96
C VAL A 72 -7.59 -7.22 -18.74
N VAL A 73 -8.17 -8.03 -17.85
CA VAL A 73 -9.61 -7.99 -17.54
C VAL A 73 -9.98 -6.70 -16.79
N PHE A 74 -9.16 -6.27 -15.83
CA PHE A 74 -9.46 -5.10 -15.00
C PHE A 74 -9.03 -3.78 -15.63
N HIS A 75 -8.04 -3.78 -16.54
CA HIS A 75 -7.53 -2.59 -17.23
C HIS A 75 -8.62 -1.62 -17.71
N PRO A 76 -9.67 -2.04 -18.45
CA PRO A 76 -10.70 -1.11 -18.93
C PRO A 76 -11.52 -0.43 -17.80
N ALA A 77 -11.47 -0.97 -16.58
CA ALA A 77 -12.22 -0.47 -15.44
C ALA A 77 -11.36 0.23 -14.37
N VAL A 78 -10.02 0.25 -14.51
CA VAL A 78 -9.12 0.79 -13.48
C VAL A 78 -9.44 2.23 -13.13
N ASP A 79 -9.59 3.09 -14.14
CA ASP A 79 -9.87 4.52 -13.92
C ASP A 79 -11.25 4.74 -13.29
N LEU A 80 -12.25 3.94 -13.69
CA LEU A 80 -13.59 4.00 -13.11
C LEU A 80 -13.55 3.62 -11.62
N ILE A 81 -12.83 2.55 -11.29
CA ILE A 81 -12.67 2.06 -9.93
C ILE A 81 -11.92 3.10 -9.08
N ASP A 82 -10.86 3.70 -9.60
CA ASP A 82 -10.06 4.69 -8.89
C ASP A 82 -10.87 5.97 -8.60
N ASN A 83 -11.55 6.50 -9.62
CA ASN A 83 -12.44 7.66 -9.46
C ASN A 83 -13.56 7.36 -8.44
N PHE A 84 -14.17 6.18 -8.50
CA PHE A 84 -15.17 5.75 -7.52
C PHE A 84 -14.58 5.70 -6.11
N ASN A 85 -13.41 5.07 -5.93
CA ASN A 85 -12.76 4.94 -4.63
C ASN A 85 -12.42 6.29 -4.00
N LEU A 86 -11.96 7.26 -4.80
CA LEU A 86 -11.55 8.58 -4.33
C LEU A 86 -12.73 9.51 -4.05
N THR A 87 -13.74 9.54 -4.93
CA THR A 87 -14.73 10.63 -4.94
C THR A 87 -16.07 10.27 -4.31
N TYR A 88 -16.48 9.00 -4.33
CA TYR A 88 -17.81 8.62 -3.89
C TYR A 88 -17.91 8.54 -2.36
N LYS A 89 -18.86 9.27 -1.76
CA LYS A 89 -19.02 9.43 -0.30
C LYS A 89 -19.05 8.11 0.49
N TYR A 90 -19.65 7.07 -0.08
CA TYR A 90 -19.79 5.76 0.58
C TYR A 90 -18.76 4.73 0.08
N ALA A 91 -17.79 5.13 -0.74
CA ALA A 91 -16.75 4.23 -1.23
C ALA A 91 -16.00 3.50 -0.12
N PRO A 92 -15.58 4.12 1.00
CA PRO A 92 -14.89 3.42 2.08
C PRO A 92 -15.68 2.23 2.64
N LEU A 93 -17.00 2.38 2.82
CA LEU A 93 -17.85 1.29 3.29
C LEU A 93 -17.91 0.15 2.27
N ILE A 94 -18.10 0.48 1.00
CA ILE A 94 -18.19 -0.50 -0.09
C ILE A 94 -16.85 -1.24 -0.25
N ILE A 95 -15.72 -0.52 -0.22
CA ILE A 95 -14.37 -1.08 -0.31
C ILE A 95 -14.13 -2.07 0.83
N ILE A 96 -14.40 -1.67 2.08
CA ILE A 96 -14.21 -2.52 3.25
C ILE A 96 -15.11 -3.75 3.18
N SER A 97 -16.39 -3.58 2.84
CA SER A 97 -17.34 -4.69 2.72
C SER A 97 -16.95 -5.66 1.62
N LEU A 98 -16.55 -5.17 0.44
CA LEU A 98 -16.14 -5.99 -0.70
C LEU A 98 -14.89 -6.80 -0.39
N HIS A 99 -13.83 -6.16 0.14
CA HIS A 99 -12.58 -6.84 0.47
C HIS A 99 -12.77 -7.84 1.62
N LEU A 100 -13.63 -7.53 2.59
CA LEU A 100 -13.98 -8.46 3.66
C LEU A 100 -14.77 -9.67 3.11
N ALA A 101 -15.73 -9.45 2.21
CA ALA A 101 -16.50 -10.53 1.59
C ALA A 101 -15.60 -11.45 0.76
N LEU A 102 -14.73 -10.89 -0.10
CA LEU A 102 -13.71 -11.66 -0.84
C LEU A 102 -12.77 -12.42 0.11
N GLY A 103 -12.43 -11.78 1.24
CA GLY A 103 -11.74 -12.40 2.36
C GLY A 103 -12.49 -13.67 2.76
N ILE A 104 -13.68 -13.55 3.33
CA ILE A 104 -14.51 -14.66 3.82
C ILE A 104 -14.68 -15.77 2.76
N PHE A 105 -14.97 -15.42 1.49
CA PHE A 105 -15.10 -16.40 0.40
C PHE A 105 -13.81 -17.19 0.13
N SER A 106 -12.64 -16.58 0.33
CA SER A 106 -11.35 -17.26 0.20
C SER A 106 -11.09 -18.30 1.31
N PHE A 107 -11.88 -18.30 2.40
CA PHE A 107 -11.72 -19.21 3.54
C PHE A 107 -12.82 -20.28 3.65
N THR A 108 -13.72 -20.41 2.67
CA THR A 108 -14.84 -21.38 2.74
C THR A 108 -14.45 -22.85 2.61
N LEU A 109 -13.21 -23.20 2.22
CA LEU A 109 -12.76 -24.62 2.24
C LEU A 109 -12.17 -24.95 3.62
N ASP A 110 -12.36 -26.17 4.14
CA ASP A 110 -12.31 -26.45 5.59
C ASP A 110 -10.93 -26.43 6.30
N THR A 111 -9.85 -25.94 5.68
CA THR A 111 -8.50 -26.01 6.28
C THR A 111 -7.75 -24.67 6.31
N TRP A 112 -7.13 -24.40 7.46
CA TRP A 112 -6.20 -23.28 7.61
C TRP A 112 -4.97 -23.49 6.73
N SER A 113 -4.52 -22.42 6.06
CA SER A 113 -3.26 -22.39 5.33
C SER A 113 -2.62 -21.01 5.37
N THR A 114 -1.29 -20.97 5.18
CA THR A 114 -0.51 -19.73 5.11
C THR A 114 -1.01 -18.80 4.00
N SER A 115 -1.27 -19.35 2.81
CA SER A 115 -1.74 -18.60 1.64
C SER A 115 -3.03 -17.82 1.88
N ARG A 116 -3.95 -18.37 2.67
CA ARG A 116 -5.21 -17.69 2.98
C ARG A 116 -4.99 -16.54 3.95
N GLY A 117 -4.20 -16.77 4.99
CA GLY A 117 -3.78 -15.69 5.88
C GLY A 117 -3.13 -14.54 5.09
N ASP A 118 -2.32 -14.85 4.09
CA ASP A 118 -1.68 -13.84 3.24
C ASP A 118 -2.71 -13.12 2.35
N THR A 119 -3.73 -13.84 1.86
CA THR A 119 -4.86 -13.27 1.11
C THR A 119 -5.63 -12.24 1.97
N ALA A 120 -5.98 -12.58 3.21
CA ALA A 120 -6.64 -11.64 4.12
C ALA A 120 -5.78 -10.40 4.42
N GLN A 121 -4.47 -10.59 4.54
CA GLN A 121 -3.53 -9.49 4.73
C GLN A 121 -3.47 -8.57 3.50
N ILE A 122 -3.43 -9.12 2.29
CA ILE A 122 -3.43 -8.34 1.04
C ILE A 122 -4.74 -7.58 0.88
N LEU A 123 -5.88 -8.25 1.08
CA LEU A 123 -7.20 -7.62 1.00
C LEU A 123 -7.39 -6.51 2.05
N GLY A 124 -6.96 -6.77 3.30
CA GLY A 124 -6.98 -5.77 4.36
C GLY A 124 -6.13 -4.56 4.00
N CYS A 125 -4.87 -4.79 3.58
CA CYS A 125 -3.95 -3.73 3.17
C CYS A 125 -4.53 -2.88 2.02
N GLY A 126 -5.09 -3.52 0.99
CA GLY A 126 -5.74 -2.86 -0.14
C GLY A 126 -6.91 -1.98 0.29
N ALA A 127 -7.82 -2.50 1.13
CA ALA A 127 -8.92 -1.72 1.69
C ALA A 127 -8.42 -0.51 2.50
N GLY A 128 -7.38 -0.71 3.32
CA GLY A 128 -6.76 0.35 4.10
C GLY A 128 -6.16 1.47 3.24
N ILE A 129 -5.41 1.11 2.20
CA ILE A 129 -4.81 2.07 1.25
C ILE A 129 -5.88 2.86 0.53
N ALA A 130 -6.92 2.19 0.02
CA ALA A 130 -7.99 2.85 -0.72
C ALA A 130 -8.79 3.80 0.19
N CYS A 131 -9.14 3.38 1.42
CA CYS A 131 -9.77 4.24 2.41
C CYS A 131 -8.88 5.42 2.82
N GLY A 132 -7.58 5.22 2.98
CA GLY A 132 -6.64 6.30 3.30
C GLY A 132 -6.52 7.31 2.16
N SER A 133 -6.54 6.83 0.91
CA SER A 133 -6.53 7.69 -0.29
C SER A 133 -7.80 8.53 -0.38
N HIS A 134 -8.96 7.92 -0.10
CA HIS A 134 -10.24 8.62 -0.03
C HIS A 134 -10.23 9.73 1.04
N VAL A 135 -9.71 9.44 2.24
CA VAL A 135 -9.61 10.45 3.32
C VAL A 135 -8.66 11.58 2.94
N ASN A 136 -7.51 11.27 2.32
CA ASN A 136 -6.60 12.27 1.80
C ASN A 136 -7.25 13.19 0.76
N TYR A 137 -8.04 12.61 -0.14
CA TYR A 137 -8.78 13.35 -1.16
C TYR A 137 -9.82 14.26 -0.51
N MET A 138 -10.63 13.74 0.41
CA MET A 138 -11.65 14.49 1.14
C MET A 138 -11.10 15.66 1.97
N LEU A 139 -9.88 15.52 2.51
CA LEU A 139 -9.22 16.55 3.30
C LEU A 139 -8.36 17.50 2.45
N GLY A 140 -8.29 17.30 1.13
CA GLY A 140 -7.45 18.10 0.24
C GLY A 140 -5.95 17.99 0.54
N LEU A 141 -5.51 16.88 1.15
CA LEU A 141 -4.09 16.63 1.42
C LEU A 141 -3.32 16.16 0.17
N THR A 142 -4.05 15.74 -0.86
CA THR A 142 -3.53 15.43 -2.20
C THR A 142 -3.74 16.65 -3.07
N VAL A 143 -2.79 17.58 -3.04
CA VAL A 143 -2.78 18.74 -3.93
C VAL A 143 -1.84 18.42 -5.07
N ASP A 144 -2.40 18.14 -6.25
CA ASP A 144 -1.58 18.13 -7.45
C ASP A 144 -0.94 19.52 -7.61
N PRO A 145 0.37 19.60 -7.88
CA PRO A 145 1.03 20.88 -8.11
C PRO A 145 0.36 21.60 -9.28
N SER A 146 0.28 22.94 -9.17
CA SER A 146 -0.29 23.77 -10.24
C SER A 146 0.45 23.54 -11.56
N PRO A 147 -0.23 23.65 -12.72
CA PRO A 147 0.40 23.47 -14.03
C PRO A 147 1.64 24.34 -14.23
N ASP A 148 1.68 25.54 -13.64
CA ASP A 148 2.80 26.48 -13.73
C ASP A 148 4.04 26.04 -12.93
N ALA A 149 3.87 25.15 -11.95
CA ALA A 149 4.96 24.58 -11.16
C ALA A 149 5.62 23.37 -11.85
N LEU A 150 5.18 23.01 -13.06
CA LEU A 150 5.60 21.82 -13.80
C LEU A 150 6.46 22.17 -15.04
N PRO A 151 7.51 21.38 -15.34
CA PRO A 151 8.03 20.25 -14.57
C PRO A 151 8.74 20.72 -13.29
N LEU A 152 8.70 19.90 -12.24
CA LEU A 152 9.37 20.20 -10.97
C LEU A 152 10.84 20.57 -11.21
N ALA A 153 11.27 21.73 -10.70
CA ALA A 153 12.63 22.22 -10.87
C ALA A 153 13.64 21.39 -10.06
N PHE A 154 14.89 21.33 -10.55
CA PHE A 154 15.98 20.75 -9.79
C PHE A 154 16.24 21.58 -8.52
N SER A 155 16.31 20.91 -7.38
CA SER A 155 16.71 21.51 -6.10
C SER A 155 18.05 20.91 -5.70
N PRO A 156 19.06 21.75 -5.36
CA PRO A 156 20.39 21.26 -5.03
C PRO A 156 20.31 20.31 -3.83
N PHE A 157 21.07 19.22 -3.90
CA PHE A 157 21.18 18.29 -2.80
C PHE A 157 21.77 19.01 -1.59
N THR A 158 21.02 19.01 -0.48
CA THR A 158 21.43 19.65 0.77
C THR A 158 21.44 18.63 1.90
N VAL A 159 22.32 18.84 2.88
CA VAL A 159 22.40 17.99 4.08
C VAL A 159 21.07 18.00 4.85
N THR A 160 20.37 19.15 4.85
CA THR A 160 19.05 19.29 5.46
C THR A 160 17.99 18.43 4.75
N LEU A 161 18.02 18.37 3.42
CA LEU A 161 17.13 17.52 2.63
C LEU A 161 17.39 16.03 2.88
N PHE A 162 18.67 15.63 2.88
CA PHE A 162 19.08 14.27 3.23
C PHE A 162 18.61 13.88 4.63
N GLY A 163 18.85 14.76 5.62
CA GLY A 163 18.42 14.56 7.00
C GLY A 163 16.90 14.41 7.13
N LYS A 164 16.12 15.27 6.45
CA LYS A 164 14.65 15.15 6.42
C LYS A 164 14.19 13.82 5.82
N ALA A 165 14.79 13.36 4.73
CA ALA A 165 14.40 12.11 4.09
C ALA A 165 14.71 10.88 4.96
N ILE A 166 15.88 10.85 5.62
CA ILE A 166 16.21 9.79 6.60
C ILE A 166 15.24 9.83 7.79
N LEU A 167 14.92 11.03 8.28
CA LEU A 167 14.00 11.19 9.41
C LEU A 167 12.58 10.73 9.04
N ARG A 168 12.10 11.07 7.84
CA ARG A 168 10.84 10.51 7.29
C ARG A 168 10.89 8.99 7.28
N LEU A 169 11.95 8.39 6.71
CA LEU A 169 12.10 6.95 6.61
C LEU A 169 12.01 6.27 7.97
N LEU A 170 12.78 6.77 8.95
CA LEU A 170 12.84 6.20 10.29
C LEU A 170 11.51 6.36 11.03
N ILE A 171 10.96 7.57 11.08
CA ILE A 171 9.68 7.84 11.77
C ILE A 171 8.55 7.06 11.10
N GLY A 172 8.47 7.06 9.77
CA GLY A 172 7.45 6.34 9.02
C GLY A 172 7.48 4.84 9.33
N VAL A 173 8.65 4.20 9.28
CA VAL A 173 8.79 2.77 9.63
C VAL A 173 8.39 2.52 11.08
N VAL A 174 8.84 3.35 12.03
CA VAL A 174 8.47 3.23 13.45
C VAL A 174 6.95 3.34 13.62
N CYS A 175 6.31 4.34 13.02
CA CYS A 175 4.86 4.51 13.07
C CYS A 175 4.11 3.28 12.53
N LEU A 176 4.52 2.73 11.39
CA LEU A 176 3.89 1.54 10.80
C LEU A 176 4.07 0.29 11.68
N LEU A 177 5.25 0.11 12.27
CA LEU A 177 5.51 -0.99 13.21
C LEU A 177 4.70 -0.83 14.50
N LEU A 178 4.59 0.39 15.03
CA LEU A 178 3.75 0.68 16.19
C LEU A 178 2.27 0.46 15.90
N THR A 179 1.76 0.90 14.75
CA THR A 179 0.39 0.59 14.30
C THR A 179 0.19 -0.92 14.26
N LYS A 180 1.10 -1.68 13.66
CA LYS A 180 1.01 -3.14 13.60
C LYS A 180 0.96 -3.78 14.99
N ILE A 181 1.83 -3.36 15.91
CA ILE A 181 1.90 -3.90 17.27
C ILE A 181 0.63 -3.55 18.06
N ALA A 182 0.19 -2.29 18.00
CA ALA A 182 -1.01 -1.81 18.69
C ALA A 182 -2.25 -2.55 18.18
N MET A 183 -2.44 -2.57 16.86
CA MET A 183 -3.60 -3.23 16.25
C MET A 183 -3.62 -4.72 16.53
N LYS A 184 -2.47 -5.41 16.54
CA LYS A 184 -2.37 -6.81 16.94
C LYS A 184 -2.82 -7.03 18.39
N LYS A 185 -2.40 -6.16 19.31
CA LYS A 185 -2.80 -6.23 20.73
C LYS A 185 -4.29 -5.94 20.94
N VAL A 186 -4.93 -5.19 20.05
CA VAL A 186 -6.36 -4.87 20.12
C VAL A 186 -7.22 -5.93 19.42
N THR A 187 -6.89 -6.29 18.19
CA THR A 187 -7.75 -7.13 17.34
C THR A 187 -7.79 -8.58 17.75
N ILE A 188 -6.68 -9.16 18.24
CA ILE A 188 -6.67 -10.57 18.67
C ILE A 188 -7.59 -10.80 19.87
N PRO A 189 -7.49 -10.05 20.98
CA PRO A 189 -8.41 -10.22 22.10
C PRO A 189 -9.86 -9.91 21.73
N LEU A 190 -10.09 -8.91 20.87
CA LEU A 190 -11.43 -8.59 20.38
C LEU A 190 -12.03 -9.77 19.61
N ALA A 191 -11.27 -10.39 18.71
CA ALA A 191 -11.71 -11.55 17.96
C ALA A 191 -11.94 -12.76 18.89
N CYS A 192 -11.04 -13.04 19.82
CA CYS A 192 -11.26 -14.07 20.85
C CYS A 192 -12.59 -13.84 21.59
N LYS A 193 -12.86 -12.61 22.01
CA LYS A 193 -14.08 -12.25 22.75
C LYS A 193 -15.33 -12.39 21.88
N LEU A 194 -15.27 -11.95 20.62
CA LEU A 194 -16.38 -12.01 19.68
C LEU A 194 -16.78 -13.45 19.33
N PHE A 195 -15.80 -14.35 19.21
CA PHE A 195 -16.02 -15.76 18.87
C PHE A 195 -16.00 -16.71 20.07
N CYS A 196 -15.99 -16.17 21.29
CA CYS A 196 -15.95 -16.94 22.54
C CYS A 196 -14.81 -17.97 22.60
N ILE A 197 -13.62 -17.61 22.09
CA ILE A 197 -12.42 -18.46 22.08
C ILE A 197 -11.55 -18.11 23.30
N PRO A 198 -11.08 -19.11 24.08
CA PRO A 198 -10.14 -18.88 25.18
C PRO A 198 -8.86 -18.21 24.69
N CYS A 199 -8.48 -17.09 25.30
CA CYS A 199 -7.38 -16.25 24.84
C CYS A 199 -6.11 -16.41 25.70
N ASP A 200 -6.07 -17.41 26.57
CA ASP A 200 -4.95 -17.70 27.50
C ASP A 200 -3.64 -17.97 26.75
N ASN A 201 -3.74 -18.62 25.57
CA ASN A 201 -2.61 -18.84 24.67
C ASN A 201 -2.88 -18.20 23.30
N ILE A 202 -2.38 -16.98 23.12
CA ILE A 202 -2.48 -16.23 21.86
C ILE A 202 -1.99 -17.02 20.65
N ARG A 203 -0.96 -17.88 20.80
CA ARG A 203 -0.45 -18.68 19.68
C ARG A 203 -1.47 -19.71 19.23
N GLN A 204 -2.17 -20.34 20.16
CA GLN A 204 -3.21 -21.33 19.87
C GLN A 204 -4.48 -20.66 19.35
N ALA A 205 -4.89 -19.52 19.93
CA ALA A 205 -6.02 -18.74 19.43
C ALA A 205 -5.82 -18.34 17.96
N ARG A 206 -4.62 -17.95 17.56
CA ARG A 206 -4.26 -17.61 16.17
C ARG A 206 -4.24 -18.78 15.19
N GLN A 207 -4.35 -20.03 15.66
CA GLN A 207 -4.54 -21.17 14.76
C GLN A 207 -6.01 -21.33 14.34
N ARG A 208 -6.94 -20.67 15.04
CA ARG A 208 -8.36 -20.59 14.68
C ARG A 208 -8.56 -19.53 13.60
N MET A 209 -9.32 -19.87 12.55
CA MET A 209 -9.55 -18.97 11.41
C MET A 209 -10.35 -17.75 11.82
N GLU A 210 -11.28 -17.93 12.76
CA GLU A 210 -12.12 -16.92 13.38
C GLU A 210 -11.29 -15.82 14.06
N VAL A 211 -10.05 -16.12 14.47
CA VAL A 211 -9.13 -15.13 15.05
C VAL A 211 -8.16 -14.62 14.01
N GLU A 212 -7.49 -15.49 13.25
CA GLU A 212 -6.41 -15.10 12.34
C GLU A 212 -6.92 -14.21 11.18
N LEU A 213 -8.12 -14.48 10.65
CA LEU A 213 -8.73 -13.71 9.56
C LEU A 213 -8.99 -12.25 9.96
N PRO A 214 -9.84 -11.96 10.97
CA PRO A 214 -10.11 -10.57 11.37
C PRO A 214 -8.86 -9.87 11.89
N TYR A 215 -7.99 -10.57 12.62
CA TYR A 215 -6.71 -10.01 13.06
C TYR A 215 -5.87 -9.51 11.87
N ARG A 216 -5.63 -10.35 10.86
CA ARG A 216 -4.80 -9.96 9.71
C ARG A 216 -5.47 -8.87 8.89
N TYR A 217 -6.76 -9.03 8.58
CA TYR A 217 -7.50 -8.04 7.79
C TYR A 217 -7.46 -6.66 8.45
N ILE A 218 -7.83 -6.54 9.72
CA ILE A 218 -7.91 -5.26 10.42
C ILE A 218 -6.51 -4.70 10.71
N THR A 219 -5.56 -5.53 11.15
CA THR A 219 -4.20 -5.06 11.46
C THR A 219 -3.51 -4.50 10.23
N TYR A 220 -3.52 -5.23 9.12
CA TYR A 220 -2.86 -4.79 7.90
C TYR A 220 -3.65 -3.73 7.15
N GLY A 221 -4.98 -3.71 7.27
CA GLY A 221 -5.79 -2.58 6.81
C GLY A 221 -5.45 -1.28 7.53
N MET A 222 -5.29 -1.31 8.85
CA MET A 222 -4.83 -0.12 9.58
C MET A 222 -3.39 0.26 9.24
N VAL A 223 -2.50 -0.70 8.96
CA VAL A 223 -1.15 -0.39 8.46
C VAL A 223 -1.22 0.30 7.09
N GLY A 224 -2.04 -0.19 6.16
CA GLY A 224 -2.25 0.42 4.85
C GLY A 224 -2.87 1.82 4.94
N PHE A 225 -3.88 1.98 5.80
CA PHE A 225 -4.49 3.27 6.10
C PHE A 225 -3.49 4.25 6.72
N SER A 226 -2.69 3.79 7.69
CA SER A 226 -1.66 4.61 8.32
C SER A 226 -0.59 5.05 7.33
N LEU A 227 -0.18 4.16 6.42
CA LEU A 227 0.78 4.46 5.37
C LEU A 227 0.27 5.59 4.46
N MET A 228 -1.01 5.51 4.06
CA MET A 228 -1.56 6.45 3.10
C MET A 228 -2.00 7.77 3.74
N PHE A 229 -2.57 7.77 4.95
CA PHE A 229 -3.12 8.97 5.59
C PHE A 229 -2.37 9.41 6.85
N PHE A 230 -2.26 8.54 7.86
CA PHE A 230 -1.77 8.94 9.19
C PHE A 230 -0.32 9.42 9.17
N VAL A 231 0.57 8.69 8.49
CA VAL A 231 2.00 9.01 8.43
C VAL A 231 2.25 10.32 7.67
N PRO A 232 1.67 10.56 6.48
CA PRO A 232 1.77 11.86 5.82
C PRO A 232 1.21 13.01 6.66
N CYS A 233 0.08 12.82 7.33
CA CYS A 233 -0.51 13.83 8.22
C CYS A 233 0.42 14.15 9.41
N LEU A 234 1.04 13.13 10.02
CA LEU A 234 2.04 13.31 11.07
C LEU A 234 3.25 14.11 10.57
N PHE A 235 3.72 13.83 9.35
CA PHE A 235 4.83 14.59 8.76
C PHE A 235 4.45 16.05 8.53
N LEU A 236 3.23 16.33 8.07
CA LEU A 236 2.73 17.69 7.94
C LEU A 236 2.73 18.43 9.30
N LEU A 237 2.24 17.78 10.36
CA LEU A 237 2.16 18.37 11.71
C LEU A 237 3.53 18.66 12.34
N ILE A 238 4.54 17.83 12.05
CA ILE A 238 5.90 17.97 12.59
C ILE A 238 6.80 18.83 11.66
N GLY A 239 6.28 19.35 10.55
CA GLY A 239 7.07 20.15 9.59
C GLY A 239 8.08 19.32 8.78
N LEU A 240 7.79 18.03 8.66
CA LEU A 240 8.55 17.06 7.89
C LEU A 240 7.96 16.80 6.52
N SER A 241 6.82 17.35 6.13
CA SER A 241 6.24 17.26 4.77
C SER A 241 7.08 17.94 3.70
#